data_AF-A0AA35TR61-F1
#
_entry.id   AF-A0AA35TR61-F1
#
_cell.length_a   1.000
_cell.length_b   1.000
_cell.length_c   1.000
_cell.angle_alpha   90.00
_cell.angle_beta   90.00
_cell.angle_gamma   90.00
#
_symmetry.space_group_name_H-M   'P 1'
#
loop_
_entity.id
_entity.type
_entity.pdbx_description
1 polymer ?
#
loop_
_entity_poly.entity_id
_entity_poly.type
_entity_poly.pdbx_seq_one_letter_code
_entity_poly.pdbx_strand_id
1 'polypeptide(L)'
;MALEAGDLPESLRGYQLARAGVLNNDEMAENGFPGSTADRFRDAGRISGYMREFVPTSDLPPADGLNFVGATVVHLFSNPDQVSGWMTDVFVKDFEENLGESVGSGSKSYR
;
A
#
# COMPACT_ATOMS: atom_id res chain seq x y z
N MET A 1 -9.23 0.67 11.42
CA MET A 1 -9.94 0.01 10.29
C MET A 1 -9.42 0.58 8.99
N ALA A 2 -9.52 -0.17 7.89
CA ALA A 2 -9.25 0.38 6.56
C ALA A 2 -10.27 1.49 6.27
N LEU A 3 -9.83 2.58 5.65
CA LEU A 3 -10.73 3.68 5.28
C LEU A 3 -11.76 3.21 4.24
N GLU A 4 -12.97 3.74 4.31
CA GLU A 4 -13.95 3.64 3.22
C GLU A 4 -13.78 4.83 2.25
N ALA A 5 -14.43 4.77 1.09
CA ALA A 5 -14.38 5.85 0.10
C ALA A 5 -14.82 7.21 0.69
N GLY A 6 -15.80 7.21 1.60
CA GLY A 6 -16.28 8.42 2.28
C GLY A 6 -15.30 9.00 3.31
N ASP A 7 -14.32 8.21 3.75
CA ASP A 7 -13.29 8.63 4.71
C ASP A 7 -12.02 9.16 4.02
N LEU A 8 -11.96 9.11 2.68
CA LEU A 8 -10.84 9.62 1.92
C LEU A 8 -10.76 11.16 2.03
N PRO A 9 -9.54 11.74 2.01
CA PRO A 9 -9.37 13.19 1.98
C PRO A 9 -10.06 13.83 0.78
N GLU A 10 -10.37 15.12 0.89
CA GLU A 10 -11.14 15.86 -0.13
C GLU A 10 -10.55 15.77 -1.53
N SER A 11 -9.22 15.75 -1.63
CA SER A 11 -8.48 15.60 -2.89
C SER A 11 -8.77 14.28 -3.63
N LEU A 12 -9.34 13.28 -2.96
CA LEU A 12 -9.65 11.96 -3.50
C LEU A 12 -11.17 11.68 -3.59
N ARG A 13 -12.05 12.68 -3.43
CA ARG A 13 -13.52 12.46 -3.45
C ARG A 13 -14.09 11.87 -4.76
N GLY A 14 -13.36 11.92 -5.87
CA GLY A 14 -13.75 11.28 -7.12
C GLY A 14 -13.11 9.90 -7.35
N TYR A 15 -12.47 9.33 -6.33
CA TYR A 15 -11.91 7.98 -6.40
C TYR A 15 -12.96 6.95 -5.95
N GLN A 16 -13.00 5.82 -6.64
CA GLN A 16 -13.89 4.69 -6.34
C GLN A 16 -13.09 3.44 -6.00
N LEU A 17 -13.69 2.58 -5.18
CA LEU A 17 -13.09 1.31 -4.79
C LEU A 17 -12.87 0.43 -6.02
N ALA A 18 -11.62 0.11 -6.31
CA ALA A 18 -11.21 -0.78 -7.40
C ALA A 18 -11.05 -2.23 -6.92
N ARG A 19 -10.31 -2.43 -5.83
CA ARG A 19 -10.13 -3.74 -5.20
C ARG A 19 -10.14 -3.64 -3.68
N ALA A 20 -10.63 -4.69 -3.05
CA ALA A 20 -10.59 -4.87 -1.61
C ALA A 20 -10.35 -6.34 -1.27
N GLY A 21 -9.53 -6.62 -0.27
CA GLY A 21 -9.25 -8.00 0.09
C GLY A 21 -8.26 -8.16 1.21
N VAL A 22 -8.10 -9.41 1.63
CA VAL A 22 -6.97 -9.82 2.47
C VAL A 22 -5.67 -9.43 1.75
N LEU A 23 -4.69 -9.00 2.53
CA LEU A 23 -3.33 -8.75 2.08
C LEU A 23 -2.42 -9.65 2.91
N ASN A 24 -2.30 -10.91 2.52
CA ASN A 24 -1.41 -11.87 3.18
C ASN A 24 0.06 -11.56 2.85
N ASN A 25 1.01 -12.26 3.50
CA ASN A 25 2.44 -11.98 3.32
C ASN A 25 2.93 -12.32 1.90
N ASP A 26 2.33 -13.30 1.23
CA ASP A 26 2.71 -13.69 -0.13
C ASP A 26 2.21 -12.63 -1.13
N GLU A 27 0.95 -12.19 -1.01
CA GLU A 27 0.38 -11.09 -1.81
C GLU A 27 1.16 -9.78 -1.63
N MET A 28 1.60 -9.48 -0.41
CA MET A 28 2.41 -8.29 -0.14
C MET A 28 3.80 -8.40 -0.75
N ALA A 29 4.40 -9.60 -0.80
CA ALA A 29 5.73 -9.80 -1.39
C ALA A 29 5.67 -9.68 -2.91
N GLU A 30 4.59 -10.19 -3.52
CA GLU A 30 4.40 -10.18 -4.97
C GLU A 30 4.03 -8.79 -5.51
N ASN A 31 3.23 -8.03 -4.75
CA ASN A 31 2.69 -6.73 -5.20
C ASN A 31 3.34 -5.50 -4.52
N GLY A 32 4.24 -5.72 -3.56
CA GLY A 32 4.92 -4.67 -2.81
C GLY A 32 6.23 -4.21 -3.43
N PHE A 33 7.17 -3.77 -2.58
CA PHE A 33 8.49 -3.33 -3.05
C PHE A 33 9.32 -4.49 -3.62
N PRO A 34 10.05 -4.28 -4.73
CA PRO A 34 10.94 -5.27 -5.31
C PRO A 34 11.90 -5.90 -4.29
N GLY A 35 12.14 -7.21 -4.40
CA GLY A 35 13.06 -7.94 -3.53
C GLY A 35 12.48 -8.32 -2.15
N SER A 36 11.23 -7.96 -1.87
CA SER A 36 10.53 -8.42 -0.66
C SER A 36 10.18 -9.90 -0.73
N THR A 37 10.18 -10.57 0.43
CA THR A 37 9.74 -11.97 0.55
C THR A 37 8.71 -12.11 1.68
N ALA A 38 7.84 -13.10 1.56
CA ALA A 38 6.86 -13.37 2.60
C ALA A 38 7.51 -13.73 3.95
N ASP A 39 8.64 -14.45 3.92
CA ASP A 39 9.40 -14.81 5.12
C ASP A 39 9.97 -13.58 5.83
N ARG A 40 10.52 -12.61 5.08
CA ARG A 40 10.96 -11.33 5.65
C ARG A 40 9.85 -10.66 6.46
N PHE A 41 8.60 -10.71 5.96
CA PHE A 41 7.47 -10.11 6.66
C PHE A 41 7.03 -10.92 7.88
N ARG A 42 7.09 -12.26 7.82
CA ARG A 42 6.84 -13.14 8.97
C ARG A 42 7.88 -12.89 10.07
N ASP A 43 9.15 -12.78 9.71
CA ASP A 43 10.26 -12.52 10.64
C ASP A 43 10.14 -11.14 11.31
N ALA A 44 9.62 -10.15 10.57
CA ALA A 44 9.24 -8.85 11.12
C ALA A 44 7.95 -8.88 11.98
N GLY A 45 7.33 -10.03 12.17
CA GLY A 45 6.18 -10.23 13.05
C GLY A 45 4.81 -9.98 12.42
N ARG A 46 4.75 -9.74 11.10
CA ARG A 46 3.49 -9.53 10.37
C ARG A 46 2.76 -10.86 10.18
N ILE A 47 1.53 -10.92 10.68
CA ILE A 47 0.64 -12.07 10.53
C ILE A 47 -0.09 -12.00 9.17
N SER A 48 -0.78 -10.89 8.92
CA SER A 48 -1.56 -10.67 7.70
C SER A 48 -1.98 -9.19 7.60
N GLY A 49 -2.89 -8.87 6.69
CA GLY A 49 -3.46 -7.55 6.56
C GLY A 49 -4.73 -7.51 5.72
N TYR A 50 -5.21 -6.30 5.46
CA TYR A 50 -6.33 -6.03 4.58
C TYR A 50 -6.06 -4.74 3.82
N MET A 51 -6.44 -4.68 2.56
CA MET A 51 -6.23 -3.52 1.70
C MET A 51 -7.52 -3.13 0.99
N ARG A 52 -7.70 -1.82 0.81
CA ARG A 52 -8.61 -1.25 -0.18
C ARG A 52 -7.85 -0.30 -1.07
N GLU A 53 -8.04 -0.47 -2.36
CA GLU A 53 -7.45 0.37 -3.40
C GLU A 53 -8.55 1.15 -4.11
N PHE A 54 -8.27 2.41 -4.39
CA PHE A 54 -9.17 3.35 -5.00
C PHE A 54 -8.52 3.95 -6.24
N VAL A 55 -9.30 4.07 -7.31
CA VAL A 55 -8.87 4.63 -8.59
C VAL A 55 -9.78 5.79 -9.00
N PRO A 56 -9.29 6.76 -9.79
CA PRO A 56 -10.12 7.84 -10.31
C PRO A 56 -11.32 7.29 -11.10
N THR A 57 -12.48 7.95 -11.00
CA THR A 57 -13.54 7.76 -11.99
C THR A 57 -13.09 8.27 -13.36
N SER A 58 -13.58 7.63 -14.43
CA SER A 58 -13.30 8.01 -15.83
C SER A 58 -13.62 9.45 -16.19
N ASP A 59 -14.44 10.12 -15.38
CA ASP A 59 -14.96 11.47 -15.63
C ASP A 59 -14.10 12.57 -14.98
N LEU A 60 -13.09 12.20 -14.18
CA LEU A 60 -12.08 13.14 -13.73
C LEU A 60 -11.09 13.40 -14.88
N PRO A 61 -10.90 14.66 -15.31
CA PRO A 61 -9.82 14.96 -16.23
C PRO A 61 -8.51 14.48 -15.57
N PRO A 62 -7.68 13.70 -16.28
CA PRO A 62 -6.42 13.23 -15.71
C PRO A 62 -5.64 14.48 -15.29
N ALA A 63 -5.38 14.61 -13.99
CA ALA A 63 -4.52 15.64 -13.47
C ALA A 63 -3.14 15.46 -14.12
N ASP A 64 -2.85 16.24 -15.16
CA ASP A 64 -1.56 16.35 -15.84
C ASP A 64 -0.84 15.02 -16.13
N GLY A 65 -1.58 14.01 -16.61
CA GLY A 65 -1.01 12.71 -17.00
C GLY A 65 -0.49 11.85 -15.84
N LEU A 66 -0.78 12.21 -14.59
CA LEU A 66 -0.44 11.42 -13.41
C LEU A 66 -1.64 10.57 -12.97
N ASN A 67 -1.60 9.29 -13.32
CA ASN A 67 -2.56 8.31 -12.81
C ASN A 67 -2.12 7.86 -11.41
N PHE A 68 -2.56 8.56 -10.36
CA PHE A 68 -2.34 8.12 -8.99
C PHE A 68 -3.42 7.13 -8.56
N VAL A 69 -3.00 6.06 -7.87
CA VAL A 69 -3.88 5.11 -7.19
C VAL A 69 -3.74 5.35 -5.69
N GLY A 70 -4.85 5.40 -4.97
CA GLY A 70 -4.86 5.52 -3.52
C GLY A 70 -5.10 4.15 -2.88
N ALA A 71 -4.39 3.80 -1.81
CA ALA A 71 -4.70 2.59 -1.05
C ALA A 71 -4.67 2.85 0.45
N THR A 72 -5.55 2.16 1.17
CA THR A 72 -5.52 2.05 2.63
C THR A 72 -5.20 0.61 2.98
N VAL A 73 -4.24 0.43 3.89
CA VAL A 73 -3.75 -0.88 4.30
C VAL A 73 -3.79 -0.98 5.81
N VAL A 74 -4.29 -2.11 6.31
CA VAL A 74 -4.24 -2.49 7.71
C VAL A 74 -3.31 -3.69 7.84
N HIS A 75 -2.41 -3.63 8.82
CA HIS A 75 -1.49 -4.72 9.14
C HIS A 75 -1.83 -5.32 10.50
N LEU A 76 -1.78 -6.63 10.59
CA LEU A 76 -1.93 -7.40 11.83
C LEU A 76 -0.57 -7.97 12.24
N PHE A 77 -0.19 -7.77 13.49
CA PHE A 77 1.09 -8.22 14.06
C PHE A 77 0.87 -9.14 15.26
N SER A 78 1.87 -9.97 15.56
CA SER A 78 1.83 -10.87 16.70
C SER A 78 2.08 -10.19 18.05
N ASN A 79 2.81 -9.08 18.07
CA ASN A 79 3.08 -8.27 19.27
C ASN A 79 3.07 -6.76 18.91
N PRO A 80 2.48 -5.87 19.73
CA PRO A 80 2.62 -4.41 19.57
C PRO A 80 4.06 -3.90 19.36
N ASP A 81 5.07 -4.48 20.01
CA ASP A 81 6.46 -4.02 19.85
C ASP A 81 7.00 -4.18 18.41
N GLN A 82 6.41 -5.09 17.63
CA GLN A 82 6.78 -5.31 16.23
C GLN A 82 6.20 -4.26 15.30
N VAL A 83 5.17 -3.51 15.73
CA VAL A 83 4.57 -2.45 14.90
C VAL A 83 5.56 -1.32 14.66
N SER A 84 6.29 -0.89 15.70
CA SER A 84 7.28 0.17 15.56
C SER A 84 8.44 -0.26 14.68
N GLY A 85 8.97 -1.47 14.90
CA GLY A 85 10.05 -2.04 14.07
C GLY A 85 9.61 -2.21 12.61
N TRP A 86 8.38 -2.65 12.36
CA TRP A 86 7.84 -2.72 11.01
C TRP A 86 7.79 -1.35 10.32
N MET A 87 7.32 -0.32 11.02
CA MET A 87 7.21 1.02 10.44
C MET A 87 8.57 1.57 10.04
N THR A 88 9.60 1.40 10.87
CA THR A 88 10.94 1.96 10.60
C THR A 88 11.77 1.09 9.68
N ASP A 89 11.82 -0.21 9.94
CA ASP A 89 12.85 -1.10 9.38
C ASP A 89 12.35 -1.84 8.12
N VAL A 90 11.04 -1.82 7.89
CA VAL A 90 10.43 -2.38 6.68
C VAL A 90 9.76 -1.27 5.89
N PHE A 91 8.68 -0.66 6.38
CA PHE A 91 7.84 0.21 5.56
C PHE A 91 8.57 1.49 5.11
N VAL A 92 9.08 2.31 6.04
CA VAL A 92 9.76 3.57 5.69
C VAL A 92 11.05 3.28 4.93
N LYS A 93 11.87 2.34 5.40
CA LYS A 93 13.12 1.97 4.74
C LYS A 93 12.89 1.50 3.30
N ASP A 94 12.00 0.52 3.08
CA ASP A 94 11.74 0.01 1.73
C ASP A 94 11.14 1.11 0.85
N PHE A 95 10.29 1.98 1.41
CA PHE A 95 9.76 3.13 0.67
C PHE A 95 10.88 4.06 0.21
N GLU A 96 11.78 4.48 1.10
CA GLU A 96 12.91 5.36 0.80
C GLU A 96 13.87 4.75 -0.22
N GLU A 97 14.19 3.46 -0.08
CA GLU A 97 15.08 2.72 -0.98
C GLU A 97 14.50 2.56 -2.40
N ASN A 98 13.16 2.63 -2.54
CA ASN A 98 12.47 2.47 -3.82
C ASN A 98 11.91 3.80 -4.36
N LEU A 99 12.31 4.95 -3.82
CA LEU A 99 11.94 6.25 -4.36
C LEU A 99 12.47 6.42 -5.80
N GLY A 100 11.57 6.65 -6.75
CA GLY A 100 11.92 6.79 -8.18
C GLY A 100 12.01 5.47 -8.95
N GLU A 101 11.91 4.33 -8.28
CA GLU A 101 11.85 3.01 -8.90
C GLU A 101 10.42 2.59 -9.26
N SER A 102 10.28 1.66 -10.19
CA SER A 102 8.98 1.06 -10.53
C SER A 102 8.60 0.02 -9.49
N VAL A 103 7.45 0.18 -8.86
CA VAL A 103 6.90 -0.76 -7.88
C VAL A 103 5.80 -1.57 -8.57
N GLY A 104 6.06 -2.87 -8.79
CA GLY A 104 5.11 -3.78 -9.45
C GLY A 104 4.70 -3.36 -10.87
N SER A 105 3.65 -3.99 -11.40
CA SER A 105 3.13 -3.72 -12.75
C SER A 105 2.37 -2.39 -12.81
N GLY A 106 3.10 -1.28 -12.95
CA GLY A 106 2.56 -0.03 -13.49
C GLY A 106 2.53 1.19 -12.56
N SER A 107 3.03 1.10 -11.33
CA SER A 107 3.11 2.25 -10.42
C SER A 107 4.56 2.67 -10.17
N LYS A 108 4.85 3.97 -10.18
CA LYS A 108 6.15 4.53 -9.76
C LYS A 108 6.01 5.26 -8.43
N SER A 109 7.00 5.14 -7.55
CA SER A 109 7.13 5.96 -6.35
C SER A 109 7.62 7.36 -6.75
N TYR A 110 6.86 8.41 -6.41
CA TYR A 110 7.20 9.80 -6.76
C TYR A 110 7.99 10.49 -5.63
N ARG A 111 8.83 11.47 -6.01
CA ARG A 111 9.62 12.32 -5.10
C ARG A 111 8.78 13.37 -4.40
#